data_AF-T1A030-F1
#
_entry.id   AF-T1A030-F1
#
_cell.length_a   1.000
_cell.length_b   1.000
_cell.length_c   1.000
_cell.angle_alpha   90.00
_cell.angle_beta   90.00
_cell.angle_gamma   90.00
#
_symmetry.space_group_name_H-M   'P 1'
#
loop_
_entity.id
_entity.type
_entity.pdbx_description
1 polymer ?
#
loop_
_entity_poly.entity_id
_entity_poly.type
_entity_poly.pdbx_seq_one_letter_code
_entity_poly.pdbx_strand_id
1 'polypeptide(L)'
;MPTIPPDGSAVLASAEAELLDLAVESGRAEWVQATYVNDDTADLAARATARLLEATARWARTVAALPRAGLSPSDARKIHLLRTGLPLIAPVDPALARELVATVNGMQATYAKGRYTPRGTSEPLDLQALSRILADVREPVRLEEAWTGWHRIGREIRRPFARYVDLANRGARELDFPDLGAL
;
A
#
# COMPACT_ATOMS: atom_id res chain seq x y z
N MET A 1 -6.62 24.14 27.18
CA MET A 1 -6.17 23.20 26.11
C MET A 1 -6.37 21.79 26.64
N PRO A 2 -6.91 20.84 25.85
CA PRO A 2 -7.18 19.50 26.37
C PRO A 2 -5.84 18.79 26.63
N THR A 3 -5.63 18.40 27.87
CA THR A 3 -4.49 17.63 28.36
C THR A 3 -4.64 16.17 27.91
N ILE A 4 -3.64 15.67 27.20
CA ILE A 4 -3.47 14.24 26.88
C ILE A 4 -3.42 13.47 28.23
N PRO A 5 -4.16 12.36 28.41
CA PRO A 5 -4.10 11.60 29.66
C PRO A 5 -2.67 11.10 29.92
N PRO A 6 -2.25 10.98 31.20
CA PRO A 6 -0.91 10.53 31.59
C PRO A 6 -0.60 9.04 31.29
N ASP A 7 -1.46 8.35 30.54
CA ASP A 7 -1.43 6.90 30.35
C ASP A 7 -1.46 6.56 28.85
N GLY A 8 -0.28 6.37 28.25
CA GLY A 8 -0.16 5.85 26.89
C GLY A 8 -0.69 4.42 26.73
N SER A 9 -0.78 3.65 27.81
CA SER A 9 -1.28 2.26 27.83
C SER A 9 -2.80 2.20 27.65
N ALA A 10 -3.58 3.14 28.19
CA ALA A 10 -5.03 3.25 27.95
C ALA A 10 -5.35 3.63 26.50
N VAL A 11 -4.53 4.50 25.90
CA VAL A 11 -4.63 4.84 24.46
C VAL A 11 -4.33 3.60 23.62
N LEU A 12 -3.29 2.84 23.96
CA LEU A 12 -2.95 1.58 23.30
C LEU A 12 -4.04 0.52 23.48
N ALA A 13 -4.62 0.37 24.67
CA ALA A 13 -5.70 -0.57 24.91
C ALA A 13 -6.95 -0.24 24.07
N SER A 14 -7.25 1.04 23.90
CA SER A 14 -8.35 1.51 23.04
C SER A 14 -8.07 1.19 21.57
N ALA A 15 -6.83 1.41 21.11
CA ALA A 15 -6.40 1.05 19.77
C ALA A 15 -6.49 -0.46 19.53
N GLU A 16 -6.03 -1.27 20.49
CA GLU A 16 -6.08 -2.73 20.40
C GLU A 16 -7.52 -3.25 20.30
N ALA A 17 -8.43 -2.74 21.14
CA ALA A 17 -9.82 -3.15 21.12
C ALA A 17 -10.50 -2.85 19.76
N GLU A 18 -10.39 -1.60 19.27
CA GLU A 18 -11.01 -1.21 18.01
C GLU A 18 -10.39 -1.95 16.81
N LEU A 19 -9.07 -2.05 16.75
CA LEU A 19 -8.39 -2.73 15.64
C LEU A 19 -8.63 -4.23 15.64
N LEU A 20 -8.78 -4.86 16.81
CA LEU A 20 -9.14 -6.27 16.89
C LEU A 20 -10.53 -6.52 16.30
N ASP A 21 -11.53 -5.72 16.69
CA ASP A 21 -12.89 -5.85 16.19
C ASP A 21 -12.95 -5.68 14.66
N LEU A 22 -12.29 -4.63 14.14
CA LEU A 22 -12.22 -4.36 12.71
C LEU A 22 -11.42 -5.44 11.95
N ALA A 23 -10.36 -5.98 12.55
CA ALA A 23 -9.56 -7.04 11.94
C ALA A 23 -10.36 -8.35 11.84
N VAL A 24 -11.12 -8.70 12.87
CA VAL A 24 -12.03 -9.86 12.84
C VAL A 24 -13.12 -9.67 11.78
N GLU A 25 -13.67 -8.47 11.66
CA GLU A 25 -14.65 -8.16 10.61
C GLU A 25 -14.05 -8.29 9.21
N SER A 26 -12.90 -7.66 8.95
CA SER A 26 -12.19 -7.75 7.67
C SER A 26 -11.86 -9.18 7.31
N GLY A 27 -11.27 -9.94 8.25
CA GLY A 27 -10.90 -11.34 8.02
C GLY A 27 -12.10 -12.24 7.72
N ARG A 28 -13.27 -11.99 8.34
CA ARG A 28 -14.50 -12.70 8.01
C ARG A 28 -15.02 -12.35 6.62
N ALA A 29 -15.02 -11.07 6.26
CA ALA A 29 -15.47 -10.62 4.95
C ALA A 29 -14.57 -11.17 3.83
N GLU A 30 -13.25 -11.15 4.03
CA GLU A 30 -12.26 -11.77 3.13
C GLU A 30 -12.49 -13.28 2.98
N TRP A 31 -12.77 -14.00 4.06
CA TRP A 31 -13.10 -15.43 4.00
C TRP A 31 -14.37 -15.70 3.19
N VAL A 32 -15.43 -14.89 3.37
CA VAL A 32 -16.67 -15.01 2.58
C VAL A 32 -16.40 -14.74 1.11
N GLN A 33 -15.64 -13.70 0.78
CA GLN A 33 -15.25 -13.41 -0.60
C GLN A 33 -14.47 -14.57 -1.22
N ALA A 34 -13.50 -15.13 -0.49
CA ALA A 34 -12.68 -16.24 -0.97
C ALA A 34 -13.49 -17.54 -1.22
N THR A 35 -14.60 -17.72 -0.51
CA THR A 35 -15.49 -18.89 -0.64
C THR A 35 -16.66 -18.66 -1.59
N TYR A 36 -17.04 -17.41 -1.84
CA TYR A 36 -18.16 -17.00 -2.72
C TYR A 36 -17.77 -15.79 -3.58
N VAL A 37 -16.97 -16.01 -4.62
CA VAL A 37 -16.42 -14.93 -5.46
C VAL A 37 -17.50 -14.32 -6.35
N ASN A 38 -17.96 -13.12 -6.01
CA ASN A 38 -18.86 -12.27 -6.82
C ASN A 38 -18.69 -10.79 -6.45
N ASP A 39 -19.40 -9.90 -7.16
CA ASP A 39 -19.26 -8.46 -6.99
C ASP A 39 -19.70 -7.97 -5.59
N ASP A 40 -20.76 -8.57 -5.03
CA ASP A 40 -21.29 -8.18 -3.71
C ASP A 40 -20.31 -8.54 -2.59
N THR A 41 -19.74 -9.75 -2.62
CA THR A 41 -18.76 -10.18 -1.61
C THR A 41 -17.43 -9.45 -1.77
N ALA A 42 -17.05 -9.07 -3.00
CA ALA A 42 -15.90 -8.22 -3.26
C ALA A 42 -16.09 -6.81 -2.67
N ASP A 43 -17.27 -6.20 -2.83
CA ASP A 43 -17.58 -4.88 -2.22
C ASP A 43 -17.61 -4.95 -0.69
N LEU A 44 -18.22 -6.00 -0.11
CA LEU A 44 -18.25 -6.21 1.35
C LEU A 44 -16.83 -6.33 1.93
N ALA A 45 -15.97 -7.15 1.32
CA ALA A 45 -14.57 -7.30 1.73
C ALA A 45 -13.82 -5.97 1.60
N ALA A 46 -13.93 -5.29 0.46
CA ALA A 46 -13.27 -4.01 0.22
C ALA A 46 -13.65 -2.94 1.26
N ARG A 47 -14.93 -2.83 1.62
CA ARG A 47 -15.41 -1.87 2.64
C ARG A 47 -14.93 -2.22 4.05
N ALA A 48 -14.85 -3.50 4.41
CA ALA A 48 -14.33 -3.93 5.70
C ALA A 48 -12.83 -3.65 5.81
N THR A 49 -12.04 -4.01 4.78
CA THR A 49 -10.62 -3.71 4.70
C THR A 49 -10.37 -2.20 4.74
N ALA A 50 -11.16 -1.38 4.03
CA ALA A 50 -11.04 0.07 4.04
C ALA A 50 -11.21 0.64 5.46
N ARG A 51 -12.23 0.20 6.21
CA ARG A 51 -12.44 0.64 7.60
C ARG A 51 -11.28 0.28 8.52
N LEU A 52 -10.74 -0.95 8.39
CA LEU A 52 -9.57 -1.38 9.15
C LEU A 52 -8.33 -0.51 8.84
N LEU A 53 -8.07 -0.25 7.55
CA LEU A 53 -6.94 0.58 7.13
C LEU A 53 -7.08 2.04 7.59
N GLU A 54 -8.28 2.60 7.49
CA GLU A 54 -8.57 3.95 8.00
C GLU A 54 -8.35 4.04 9.52
N ALA A 55 -8.83 3.06 10.28
CA ALA A 55 -8.61 2.99 11.72
C ALA A 55 -7.14 2.84 12.07
N THR A 56 -6.43 1.95 11.38
CA THR A 56 -4.99 1.75 11.56
C THR A 56 -4.23 3.05 11.29
N ALA A 57 -4.58 3.79 10.23
CA ALA A 57 -3.98 5.09 9.91
C ALA A 57 -4.29 6.16 10.96
N ARG A 58 -5.52 6.21 11.49
CA ARG A 58 -5.85 7.10 12.62
C ARG A 58 -4.99 6.77 13.84
N TRP A 59 -4.94 5.50 14.24
CA TRP A 59 -4.21 5.06 15.43
C TRP A 59 -2.70 5.25 15.29
N ALA A 60 -2.11 4.94 14.13
CA ALA A 60 -0.70 5.19 13.83
C ALA A 60 -0.29 6.64 14.12
N ARG A 61 -1.13 7.60 13.69
CA ARG A 61 -0.93 9.03 13.97
C ARG A 61 -1.12 9.39 15.44
N THR A 62 -2.16 8.85 16.08
CA THR A 62 -2.42 9.08 17.52
C THR A 62 -1.24 8.62 18.36
N VAL A 63 -0.71 7.41 18.11
CA VAL A 63 0.41 6.85 18.88
C VAL A 63 1.76 7.45 18.49
N ALA A 64 1.88 8.02 17.29
CA ALA A 64 3.06 8.79 16.89
C ALA A 64 3.24 10.05 17.77
N ALA A 65 2.14 10.69 18.18
CA ALA A 65 2.14 11.87 19.04
C ALA A 65 2.33 11.58 20.55
N LEU A 66 2.30 10.31 20.98
CA LEU A 66 2.46 9.96 22.39
C LEU A 66 3.90 10.16 22.88
N PRO A 67 4.10 10.68 24.11
CA PRO A 67 5.41 10.73 24.74
C PRO A 67 6.04 9.34 24.82
N ARG A 68 7.34 9.25 24.53
CA ARG A 68 8.11 7.98 24.60
C ARG A 68 8.64 7.68 26.00
N ALA A 69 8.80 8.70 26.83
CA ALA A 69 9.36 8.56 28.16
C ALA A 69 8.42 7.74 29.07
N GLY A 70 8.97 6.75 29.78
CA GLY A 70 8.22 5.93 30.73
C GLY A 70 7.40 4.79 30.13
N LEU A 71 7.48 4.54 28.81
CA LEU A 71 6.82 3.40 28.19
C LEU A 71 7.50 2.08 28.58
N SER A 72 6.68 1.05 28.83
CA SER A 72 7.19 -0.32 28.95
C SER A 72 7.77 -0.79 27.59
N PRO A 73 8.70 -1.76 27.57
CA PRO A 73 9.19 -2.33 26.31
C PRO A 73 8.08 -2.90 25.42
N SER A 74 7.02 -3.43 26.03
CA SER A 74 5.84 -3.95 25.33
C SER A 74 5.08 -2.82 24.63
N ASP A 75 4.79 -1.73 25.34
CA ASP A 75 4.06 -0.59 24.79
C ASP A 75 4.87 0.12 23.70
N ALA A 76 6.18 0.28 23.89
CA ALA A 76 7.08 0.80 22.87
C ALA A 76 7.02 -0.03 21.58
N ARG A 77 7.01 -1.37 21.71
CA ARG A 77 6.87 -2.29 20.57
C ARG A 77 5.51 -2.15 19.88
N LYS A 78 4.41 -2.08 20.65
CA LYS A 78 3.05 -1.90 20.09
C LYS A 78 2.95 -0.62 19.27
N ILE A 79 3.47 0.50 19.79
CA ILE A 79 3.49 1.77 19.05
C ILE A 79 4.31 1.65 17.77
N HIS A 80 5.48 1.02 17.83
CA HIS A 80 6.31 0.79 16.64
C HIS A 80 5.53 0.03 15.57
N LEU A 81 4.88 -1.10 15.92
CA LEU A 81 4.09 -1.90 14.99
C LEU A 81 2.89 -1.14 14.40
N LEU A 82 2.22 -0.29 15.17
CA LEU A 82 1.14 0.55 14.66
C LEU A 82 1.64 1.61 13.67
N ARG A 83 2.82 2.18 13.91
CA ARG A 83 3.44 3.16 12.99
C ARG A 83 3.91 2.53 11.68
N THR A 84 4.31 1.26 11.70
CA THR A 84 4.87 0.55 10.53
C THR A 84 3.88 -0.39 9.83
N GLY A 85 2.71 -0.64 10.42
CA GLY A 85 1.77 -1.67 9.96
C GLY A 85 0.94 -1.34 8.72
N LEU A 86 1.11 -0.15 8.11
CA LEU A 86 0.34 0.24 6.93
C LEU A 86 1.13 -0.03 5.65
N PRO A 87 0.51 -0.65 4.63
CA PRO A 87 1.16 -0.94 3.35
C PRO A 87 1.46 0.33 2.53
N LEU A 88 0.77 1.43 2.83
CA LEU A 88 0.95 2.72 2.20
C LEU A 88 0.91 3.81 3.26
N ILE A 89 2.06 4.47 3.47
CA ILE A 89 2.18 5.57 4.43
C ILE A 89 1.85 6.87 3.70
N ALA A 90 0.62 7.34 3.89
CA ALA A 90 0.15 8.60 3.33
C ALA A 90 0.49 9.80 4.24
N PRO A 91 0.76 10.98 3.66
CA PRO A 91 0.79 12.22 4.42
C PRO A 91 -0.52 12.49 5.17
N VAL A 92 -0.44 13.23 6.28
CA VAL A 92 -1.57 13.69 7.10
C VAL A 92 -2.52 14.58 6.30
N ASP A 93 -2.00 15.36 5.35
CA ASP A 93 -2.80 16.20 4.47
C ASP A 93 -3.74 15.34 3.58
N PRO A 94 -5.07 15.47 3.73
CA PRO A 94 -6.03 14.67 2.96
C PRO A 94 -5.93 14.85 1.44
N ALA A 95 -5.51 16.02 0.97
CA ALA A 95 -5.31 16.24 -0.47
C ALA A 95 -4.11 15.44 -0.98
N LEU A 96 -3.01 15.44 -0.24
CA LEU A 96 -1.80 14.67 -0.58
C LEU A 96 -2.02 13.16 -0.42
N ALA A 97 -2.80 12.74 0.58
CA ALA A 97 -3.20 11.34 0.72
C ALA A 97 -4.02 10.86 -0.49
N ARG A 98 -4.99 11.66 -0.96
CA ARG A 98 -5.74 11.35 -2.19
C ARG A 98 -4.84 11.33 -3.42
N GLU A 99 -3.89 12.27 -3.53
CA GLU A 99 -2.92 12.29 -4.62
C GLU A 99 -2.04 11.03 -4.62
N LEU A 100 -1.55 10.60 -3.46
CA LEU A 100 -0.76 9.38 -3.32
C LEU A 100 -1.55 8.15 -3.78
N VAL A 101 -2.79 7.98 -3.31
CA VAL A 101 -3.66 6.87 -3.71
C VAL A 101 -3.91 6.91 -5.22
N ALA A 102 -4.24 8.07 -5.80
CA ALA A 102 -4.44 8.21 -7.24
C ALA A 102 -3.17 7.87 -8.03
N THR A 103 -2.00 8.27 -7.53
CA THR A 103 -0.69 7.99 -8.14
C THR A 103 -0.41 6.49 -8.16
N VAL A 104 -0.58 5.80 -7.02
CA VAL A 104 -0.39 4.34 -6.90
C VAL A 104 -1.35 3.58 -7.82
N ASN A 105 -2.64 3.93 -7.78
CA ASN A 105 -3.66 3.30 -8.63
C ASN A 105 -3.37 3.52 -10.12
N GLY A 106 -2.90 4.71 -10.50
CA GLY A 106 -2.47 5.01 -11.86
C GLY A 106 -1.31 4.11 -12.32
N MET A 107 -0.27 3.96 -11.48
CA MET A 107 0.85 3.08 -11.78
C MET A 107 0.42 1.61 -11.93
N GLN A 108 -0.44 1.11 -11.03
CA GLN A 108 -0.99 -0.24 -11.09
C GLN A 108 -1.81 -0.45 -12.37
N ALA A 109 -2.63 0.53 -12.76
CA ALA A 109 -3.42 0.46 -14.00
C ALA A 109 -2.53 0.43 -15.25
N THR A 110 -1.50 1.28 -15.32
CA THR A 110 -0.51 1.27 -16.43
C THR A 110 0.18 -0.10 -16.52
N TYR A 111 0.57 -0.67 -15.38
CA TYR A 111 1.16 -2.01 -15.34
C TYR A 111 0.19 -3.08 -15.83
N ALA A 112 -1.05 -3.13 -15.33
CA ALA A 112 -2.02 -4.18 -15.67
C ALA A 112 -2.49 -4.10 -17.14
N LYS A 113 -2.67 -2.89 -17.67
CA LYS A 113 -3.18 -2.66 -19.03
C LYS A 113 -2.09 -2.55 -20.09
N GLY A 114 -0.82 -2.59 -19.69
CA GLY A 114 0.33 -2.49 -20.57
C GLY A 114 0.27 -3.49 -21.72
N ARG A 115 0.48 -3.00 -22.94
CA ARG A 115 0.56 -3.80 -24.16
C ARG A 115 1.72 -3.29 -25.03
N TYR A 116 2.47 -4.21 -25.61
CA TYR A 116 3.57 -3.90 -26.53
C TYR A 116 3.32 -4.62 -27.86
N THR A 117 3.39 -3.89 -28.97
CA THR A 117 3.31 -4.48 -30.32
C THR A 117 4.74 -4.59 -30.89
N PRO A 118 5.26 -5.82 -31.08
CA PRO A 118 6.54 -6.05 -31.75
C PRO A 118 6.61 -5.42 -33.14
N ARG A 119 7.83 -5.16 -33.62
CA ARG A 119 7.99 -4.57 -34.95
C ARG A 119 7.56 -5.55 -36.03
N GLY A 120 6.77 -5.07 -36.99
CA GLY A 120 6.29 -5.90 -38.10
C GLY A 120 5.12 -6.82 -37.75
N THR A 121 4.58 -6.72 -36.52
CA THR A 121 3.34 -7.41 -36.14
C THR A 121 2.21 -6.39 -35.93
N SER A 122 0.97 -6.86 -36.04
CA SER A 122 -0.23 -6.10 -35.65
C SER A 122 -0.79 -6.53 -34.29
N GLU A 123 -0.30 -7.63 -33.72
CA GLU A 123 -0.81 -8.20 -32.49
C GLU A 123 -0.10 -7.60 -31.26
N PRO A 124 -0.84 -6.90 -30.38
CA PRO A 124 -0.30 -6.41 -29.12
C PRO A 124 -0.12 -7.54 -28.11
N LEU A 125 1.07 -7.65 -27.53
CA LEU A 125 1.42 -8.60 -26.49
C LEU A 125 1.26 -7.96 -25.11
N ASP A 126 0.63 -8.67 -24.19
CA ASP A 126 0.56 -8.30 -22.78
C ASP A 126 1.73 -8.84 -21.95
N LEU A 127 1.75 -8.51 -20.67
CA LEU A 127 2.77 -8.99 -19.75
C LEU A 127 2.88 -10.52 -19.73
N GLN A 128 1.76 -11.24 -19.76
CA GLN A 128 1.79 -12.71 -19.72
C GLN A 128 2.37 -13.29 -21.01
N ALA A 129 2.04 -12.74 -22.17
CA ALA A 129 2.58 -13.16 -23.46
C ALA A 129 4.09 -12.86 -23.55
N LEU A 130 4.51 -11.65 -23.15
CA LEU A 130 5.92 -11.28 -23.08
C LEU A 130 6.70 -12.16 -22.09
N SER A 131 6.09 -12.49 -20.94
CA SER A 131 6.71 -13.39 -19.95
C SER A 131 6.91 -14.80 -20.50
N ARG A 132 5.95 -15.32 -21.27
CA ARG A 132 6.09 -16.62 -21.96
C ARG A 132 7.24 -16.60 -22.98
N ILE A 133 7.41 -15.50 -23.73
CA ILE A 133 8.58 -15.35 -24.61
C ILE A 133 9.88 -15.44 -23.80
N LEU A 134 9.98 -14.70 -22.69
CA LEU A 134 11.17 -14.74 -21.83
C LEU A 134 11.42 -16.12 -21.20
N ALA A 135 10.35 -16.86 -20.87
CA ALA A 135 10.44 -18.17 -20.23
C ALA A 135 10.84 -19.28 -21.21
N ASP A 136 10.27 -19.30 -22.41
CA ASP A 136 10.29 -20.46 -23.30
C ASP A 136 11.21 -20.28 -24.52
N VAL A 137 11.41 -19.05 -24.98
CA VAL A 137 12.21 -18.75 -26.17
C VAL A 137 13.69 -18.65 -25.78
N ARG A 138 14.59 -19.07 -26.69
CA ARG A 138 16.05 -19.01 -26.50
C ARG A 138 16.78 -18.21 -27.57
N GLU A 139 16.05 -17.57 -28.47
CA GLU A 139 16.59 -16.65 -29.47
C GLU A 139 16.89 -15.28 -28.84
N PRO A 140 18.15 -14.82 -28.79
CA PRO A 140 18.52 -13.59 -28.10
C PRO A 140 17.74 -12.35 -28.57
N VAL A 141 17.53 -12.22 -29.88
CA VAL A 141 16.80 -11.08 -30.47
C VAL A 141 15.35 -11.02 -29.98
N ARG A 142 14.69 -12.18 -29.85
CA ARG A 142 13.30 -12.25 -29.38
C ARG A 142 13.18 -11.95 -27.89
N LEU A 143 14.16 -12.39 -27.10
CA LEU A 143 14.26 -12.06 -25.68
C LEU A 143 14.50 -10.56 -25.46
N GLU A 144 15.43 -9.97 -26.22
CA GLU A 144 15.71 -8.54 -26.19
C GLU A 144 14.47 -7.72 -26.58
N GLU A 145 13.78 -8.09 -27.66
CA GLU A 145 12.56 -7.38 -28.08
C GLU A 145 11.46 -7.45 -27.02
N ALA A 146 11.24 -8.62 -26.40
CA ALA A 146 10.25 -8.75 -25.33
C ALA A 146 10.62 -7.91 -24.09
N TRP A 147 11.89 -7.97 -23.67
CA TRP A 147 12.39 -7.23 -22.51
C TRP A 147 12.33 -5.72 -22.73
N THR A 148 12.84 -5.24 -23.86
CA THR A 148 12.86 -3.81 -24.20
C THR A 148 11.45 -3.29 -24.48
N GLY A 149 10.58 -4.13 -25.07
CA GLY A 149 9.18 -3.83 -25.32
C GLY A 149 8.42 -3.57 -24.03
N TRP A 150 8.56 -4.43 -23.03
CA TRP A 150 7.96 -4.22 -21.71
C TRP A 150 8.49 -2.94 -21.04
N HIS A 151 9.81 -2.73 -21.08
CA HIS A 151 10.42 -1.54 -20.48
C HIS A 151 9.99 -0.22 -21.15
N ARG A 152 9.48 -0.25 -22.39
CA ARG A 152 8.88 0.94 -23.01
C ARG A 152 7.57 1.35 -22.35
N ILE A 153 6.73 0.38 -21.95
CA ILE A 153 5.47 0.64 -21.22
C ILE A 153 5.80 1.26 -19.85
N GLY A 154 6.79 0.70 -19.15
CA GLY A 154 7.20 1.19 -17.83
C GLY A 154 7.74 2.63 -17.80
N ARG A 155 8.09 3.22 -18.96
CA ARG A 155 8.61 4.61 -19.02
C ARG A 155 7.62 5.63 -18.48
N GLU A 156 6.33 5.41 -18.71
CA GLU A 156 5.26 6.30 -18.25
C GLU A 156 5.15 6.32 -16.72
N ILE A 157 5.50 5.22 -16.07
CA ILE A 157 5.47 5.05 -14.61
C ILE A 157 6.58 5.86 -13.91
N ARG A 158 7.64 6.26 -14.61
CA ARG A 158 8.80 6.94 -14.00
C ARG A 158 8.41 8.20 -13.22
N ARG A 159 7.57 9.08 -13.79
CA ARG A 159 7.16 10.33 -13.14
C ARG A 159 6.22 10.06 -11.95
N PRO A 160 5.14 9.27 -12.10
CA PRO A 160 4.32 8.81 -10.97
C PRO A 160 5.13 8.17 -9.84
N PHE A 161 6.12 7.33 -10.16
CA PHE A 161 6.93 6.66 -9.14
C PHE A 161 7.75 7.64 -8.32
N ALA A 162 8.37 8.64 -8.96
CA ALA A 162 9.08 9.71 -8.24
C ALA A 162 8.14 10.48 -7.30
N ARG A 163 6.90 10.75 -7.74
CA ARG A 163 5.90 11.42 -6.90
C ARG A 163 5.41 10.54 -5.75
N TYR A 164 5.23 9.24 -5.99
CA TYR A 164 4.94 8.25 -4.95
C TYR A 164 6.02 8.28 -3.85
N VAL A 165 7.31 8.24 -4.23
CA VAL A 165 8.43 8.27 -3.28
C VAL A 165 8.43 9.57 -2.47
N ASP A 166 8.22 10.72 -3.10
CA ASP A 166 8.16 12.01 -2.42
C ASP A 166 7.04 12.07 -1.36
N LEU A 167 5.82 11.68 -1.76
CA LEU A 167 4.65 11.66 -0.87
C LEU A 167 4.81 10.64 0.26
N ALA A 168 5.29 9.44 -0.03
CA ALA A 168 5.48 8.41 0.98
C ALA A 168 6.61 8.76 1.97
N ASN A 169 7.71 9.38 1.51
CA ASN A 169 8.76 9.89 2.40
C ASN A 169 8.26 11.01 3.30
N ARG A 170 7.36 11.87 2.80
CA ARG A 170 6.71 12.88 3.65
C ARG A 170 5.87 12.22 4.75
N GLY A 171 5.07 11.21 4.40
CA GLY A 171 4.30 10.44 5.38
C GLY A 171 5.19 9.75 6.42
N ALA A 172 6.30 9.15 6.01
CA ALA A 172 7.26 8.52 6.92
C ALA A 172 7.86 9.52 7.93
N ARG A 173 8.20 10.74 7.49
CA ARG A 173 8.70 11.81 8.37
C ARG A 173 7.66 12.31 9.37
N GLU A 174 6.41 12.41 8.95
CA GLU A 174 5.29 12.74 9.84
C GLU A 174 5.08 11.65 10.91
N LEU A 175 5.54 10.42 10.64
CA LEU A 175 5.59 9.32 11.58
C LEU A 175 6.95 9.18 12.29
N ASP A 176 7.84 10.19 12.28
CA ASP A 176 9.14 10.18 12.98
C ASP A 176 10.12 9.09 12.47
N PHE A 177 10.15 8.89 11.14
CA PHE A 177 11.17 8.13 10.41
C PHE A 177 11.89 9.04 9.40
N PRO A 178 13.17 8.80 9.06
CA PRO A 178 13.90 9.67 8.13
C PRO A 178 13.35 9.61 6.68
N ASP A 179 12.91 8.44 6.26
CA ASP A 179 12.30 8.14 4.95
C ASP A 179 11.50 6.83 5.00
N LEU A 180 10.83 6.49 3.89
CA LEU A 180 10.04 5.27 3.76
C LEU A 180 10.87 3.98 3.85
N GLY A 181 12.15 4.02 3.45
CA GLY A 181 13.02 2.83 3.44
C GLY A 181 13.55 2.45 4.82
N ALA A 182 13.56 3.40 5.76
CA ALA A 182 13.92 3.18 7.15
C ALA A 182 12.73 2.72 8.04
N LEU A 183 11.52 2.71 7.48
CA LEU A 183 10.27 2.31 8.13
C LEU A 183 10.08 0.79 8.01
#